data_AF-A0A4P5VSI1-F1
#
_entry.id   AF-A0A4P5VSI1-F1
#
_cell.length_a   1.000
_cell.length_b   1.000
_cell.length_c   1.000
_cell.angle_alpha   90.00
_cell.angle_beta   90.00
_cell.angle_gamma   90.00
#
_symmetry.space_group_name_H-M   'P 1'
#
loop_
_entity.id
_entity.type
_entity.pdbx_description
1 polymer ?
#
loop_
_entity_poly.entity_id
_entity_poly.type
_entity_poly.pdbx_seq_one_letter_code
_entity_poly.pdbx_strand_id
1 'polypeptide(L)' 'MEQDPLRLSGAWVFRNTRIPVAALFENLEDGLCLAEFVELFPGVTLEQARLVLEHAARSTAAALA' A
#
# COMPACT_ATOMS: atom_id res chain seq x y z
N MET A 1 3.34 6.06 -1.85
CA MET A 1 4.34 5.23 -1.13
C MET A 1 5.69 5.95 -1.11
N GLU A 2 6.50 5.70 -0.08
CA GLU A 2 7.90 6.14 0.06
C GLU A 2 8.78 4.96 0.51
N GLN A 3 10.07 5.00 0.21
CA GLN A 3 11.04 3.96 0.59
C GLN A 3 12.33 4.64 1.05
N ASP A 4 12.88 4.19 2.18
CA ASP A 4 14.16 4.63 2.72
C ASP A 4 14.90 3.38 3.23
N PRO A 5 16.11 3.06 2.71
CA PRO A 5 16.87 1.89 3.13
C PRO A 5 17.13 1.81 4.65
N LEU A 6 17.15 2.94 5.35
CA LEU A 6 17.39 3.02 6.79
C LEU A 6 16.10 2.90 7.62
N ARG A 7 14.93 2.88 6.99
CA ARG A 7 13.63 2.78 7.67
C ARG A 7 12.98 1.44 7.36
N LEU A 8 12.57 0.71 8.40
CA LEU A 8 11.88 -0.59 8.29
C LEU A 8 12.56 -1.55 7.29
N SER A 9 13.90 -1.65 7.38
CA SER A 9 14.71 -2.51 6.51
C SER A 9 14.50 -2.25 5.01
N GLY A 10 14.16 -1.02 4.62
CA GLY A 10 13.92 -0.65 3.24
C GLY A 10 12.52 -1.04 2.72
N ALA A 11 11.56 -1.37 3.59
CA ALA A 11 10.19 -1.62 3.16
C ALA A 11 9.54 -0.36 2.56
N TRP A 12 8.72 -0.54 1.53
CA TRP A 12 7.84 0.52 1.04
C TRP A 12 6.75 0.79 2.06
N VAL A 13 6.52 2.06 2.39
CA VAL A 13 5.48 2.48 3.33
C VAL A 13 4.53 3.49 2.71
N PHE A 14 3.35 3.64 3.31
CA PHE A 14 2.47 4.77 3.02
C PHE A 14 3.11 6.07 3.48
N ARG A 15 2.97 7.14 2.67
CA ARG A 15 3.64 8.43 2.94
C ARG A 15 3.19 8.98 4.29
N ASN A 16 4.14 9.51 5.06
CA ASN A 16 3.91 10.02 6.42
C ASN A 16 3.40 8.97 7.42
N THR A 17 3.60 7.69 7.13
CA THR A 17 3.28 6.59 8.05
C THR A 17 4.49 5.67 8.24
N ARG A 18 4.36 4.71 9.16
CA ARG A 18 5.24 3.54 9.24
C ARG A 18 4.55 2.25 8.80
N ILE A 19 3.43 2.38 8.08
CA ILE A 19 2.59 1.25 7.69
C ILE A 19 3.14 0.70 6.37
N PRO A 20 3.58 -0.57 6.33
CA PRO A 20 4.07 -1.18 5.10
C PRO A 20 2.99 -1.21 4.02
N VAL A 21 3.38 -1.02 2.77
CA VAL A 21 2.50 -1.23 1.62
C VAL A 21 2.03 -2.69 1.55
N ALA A 22 2.87 -3.64 1.98
CA ALA A 22 2.51 -5.06 2.06
C ALA A 22 1.25 -5.31 2.90
N ALA A 23 1.05 -4.54 3.98
CA ALA A 23 -0.12 -4.68 4.84
C ALA A 23 -1.44 -4.47 4.08
N LEU A 24 -1.47 -3.59 3.05
CA LEU A 24 -2.67 -3.43 2.22
C LEU A 24 -3.03 -4.74 1.51
N PHE A 25 -2.05 -5.41 0.90
CA PHE A 25 -2.28 -6.64 0.16
C PHE A 25 -2.64 -7.81 1.09
N GLU A 26 -1.94 -7.94 2.22
CA GLU A 26 -2.25 -8.94 3.26
C GLU A 26 -3.71 -8.79 3.75
N ASN A 27 -4.16 -7.56 4.03
CA ASN A 27 -5.53 -7.32 4.48
C ASN A 27 -6.57 -7.59 3.37
N LEU A 28 -6.25 -7.27 2.11
CA LEU A 28 -7.12 -7.59 0.97
C LEU A 28 -7.22 -9.11 0.73
N GLU A 29 -6.14 -9.86 0.94
CA GLU A 29 -6.13 -11.33 0.90
C GLU A 29 -6.99 -11.94 2.00
N ASP A 30 -7.04 -11.31 3.18
CA ASP A 30 -7.92 -11.68 4.29
C ASP A 30 -9.39 -11.24 4.08
N GLY A 31 -9.71 -10.62 2.94
CA GLY A 31 -11.07 -10.27 2.53
C GLY A 31 -11.56 -8.90 2.98
N LEU A 32 -10.69 -8.07 3.57
CA LEU A 32 -11.02 -6.69 3.93
C LEU A 32 -11.11 -5.81 2.68
N CYS A 33 -12.08 -4.91 2.66
CA CYS A 33 -12.16 -3.88 1.63
C CYS A 33 -11.28 -2.67 1.98
N LEU A 34 -11.04 -1.78 1.00
CA LEU A 34 -10.25 -0.57 1.23
C LEU A 34 -10.81 0.34 2.34
N ALA A 35 -12.14 0.38 2.50
CA ALA A 35 -12.77 1.21 3.53
C ALA A 35 -12.42 0.70 4.94
N GLU A 36 -12.52 -0.61 5.15
CA GLU A 36 -12.14 -1.27 6.41
C GLU A 36 -10.64 -1.12 6.69
N PHE A 37 -9.80 -1.25 5.67
CA PHE A 37 -8.35 -1.08 5.81
C PHE A 37 -7.97 0.31 6.36
N VAL A 38 -8.55 1.39 5.82
CA VAL A 38 -8.22 2.75 6.29
C VAL A 38 -8.78 3.06 7.67
N GLU A 39 -9.82 2.33 8.11
CA GLU A 39 -10.32 2.39 9.49
C GLU A 39 -9.35 1.71 10.47
N LEU A 40 -8.75 0.58 10.08
CA LEU A 40 -7.73 -0.13 10.88
C LEU A 40 -6.42 0.65 11.01
N PHE A 41 -6.11 1.47 10.01
CA PHE A 41 -4.83 2.15 9.89
C PHE A 41 -5.00 3.68 9.79
N PRO A 42 -5.42 4.35 10.89
CA PRO A 42 -5.61 5.79 10.93
C PRO A 42 -4.27 6.50 10.67
N GLY A 43 -4.13 7.02 9.45
CA GLY A 43 -2.88 7.57 8.92
C GLY A 43 -2.68 7.26 7.43
N VAL A 44 -3.29 6.17 6.95
CA VAL A 44 -3.41 5.90 5.51
C VAL A 44 -4.74 6.45 5.01
N THR A 45 -4.71 7.25 3.95
CA THR A 45 -5.94 7.74 3.33
C THR A 45 -6.44 6.76 2.27
N LEU A 46 -7.75 6.79 2.01
CA LEU A 46 -8.35 5.98 0.94
C LEU A 46 -7.70 6.26 -0.42
N GLU A 47 -7.32 7.52 -0.65
CA GLU A 47 -6.62 7.92 -1.86
C GLU A 47 -5.21 7.32 -1.95
N GLN A 48 -4.46 7.32 -0.85
CA GLN A 48 -3.14 6.68 -0.83
C GLN A 48 -3.24 5.17 -1.09
N ALA A 49 -4.25 4.48 -0.55
CA ALA A 49 -4.50 3.06 -0.81
C ALA A 49 -4.83 2.81 -2.30
N ARG A 50 -5.70 3.62 -2.91
CA ARG A 50 -6.00 3.53 -4.34
C ARG A 50 -4.78 3.73 -5.23
N LEU A 51 -3.96 4.75 -4.94
CA LEU A 51 -2.74 5.02 -5.70
C LEU A 51 -1.74 3.85 -5.67
N VAL A 52 -1.70 3.08 -4.58
CA VAL A 52 -0.90 1.85 -4.50
C VAL A 52 -1.46 0.77 -5.43
N LEU A 53 -2.77 0.52 -5.40
CA LEU A 53 -3.41 -0.46 -6.28
C LEU A 53 -3.24 -0.10 -7.76
N GLU A 54 -3.42 1.16 -8.11
CA GLU A 54 -3.19 1.64 -9.48
C GLU A 54 -1.74 1.47 -9.92
N HIS A 55 -0.78 1.74 -9.03
CA HIS A 55 0.63 1.53 -9.34
C HIS A 55 0.93 0.05 -9.61
N ALA A 56 0.39 -0.87 -8.80
CA ALA A 56 0.53 -2.31 -9.01
C ALA A 56 -0.15 -2.79 -10.30
N ALA A 57 -1.33 -2.25 -10.62
CA ALA A 57 -2.01 -2.56 -11.88
C ALA A 57 -1.19 -2.07 -13.09
N ARG A 58 -0.62 -0.86 -13.03
CA ARG A 58 0.24 -0.34 -14.12
C ARG A 58 1.54 -1.11 -14.26
N SER A 59 2.19 -1.51 -13.16
CA SER A 59 3.46 -2.23 -13.21
C SER A 59 3.32 -3.63 -13.81
N THR A 60 2.17 -4.28 -13.60
CA THR A 60 1.84 -5.58 -14.20
C THR A 60 1.36 -5.46 -15.64
N ALA A 61 0.60 -4.42 -15.97
CA ALA A 61 0.19 -4.15 -17.35
C ALA A 61 1.38 -3.83 -18.27
N ALA A 62 2.37 -3.07 -17.77
CA ALA A 62 3.59 -2.76 -18.51
C ALA A 62 4.49 -3.99 -18.75
N ALA A 63 4.35 -5.06 -17.95
CA ALA A 63 5.09 -6.30 -18.12
C ALA A 63 4.50 -7.24 -19.19
N LEU A 64 3.32 -6.93 -19.74
CA LEU A 64 2.64 -7.70 -20.79
C LEU A 64 2.77 -7.04 -22.19
N ALA A 65 3.51 -5.94 -22.31
CA ALA A 65 3.80 -5.23 -23.57
C ALA A 65 5.28 -5.38 -23.94
#